data_AF-A0A966P7M0-F1
#
_entry.id   AF-A0A966P7M0-F1
#
_cell.length_a   1.000
_cell.length_b   1.000
_cell.length_c   1.000
_cell.angle_alpha   90.00
_cell.angle_beta   90.00
_cell.angle_gamma   90.00
#
_symmetry.space_group_name_H-M   'P 1'
#
loop_
_entity.id
_entity.type
_entity.pdbx_description
1 polymer ?
#
loop_
_entity_poly.entity_id
_entity_poly.type
_entity_poly.pdbx_seq_one_letter_code
_entity_poly.pdbx_strand_id
1 'polypeptide(L)'
;TEDHVLLQVAAGENWHDTVLYTVQRGWGGLQNLSLIPGLVGAAPVQNIGAYGVELADSFDSLRFFSWDTGEIRTLSHADCAFGYRDSVFKGALKGKGVILSVTFKLSTQHHALKTSYGAIQDELAARGQEASIQTISEAVIAIRQSKLPDPKVLGNSGSFFKNPALPAEQVAGIAARHPQLPQYPQPDGTIKVAAGWLIEQAGWKGKRVGQVGMHAQQALVLVNYGGANGPELWAHAQRVQASVFEQFGVHLEPEVNLIG
;
A
#
# COMPACT_ATOMS: atom_id res chain seq x y z
N THR A 1 -14.58 -6.94 24.12
CA THR A 1 -14.37 -7.92 25.21
C THR A 1 -13.07 -7.56 25.92
N GLU A 2 -12.56 -8.41 26.80
CA GLU A 2 -11.24 -8.17 27.43
C GLU A 2 -10.07 -8.22 26.44
N ASP A 3 -10.20 -9.00 25.35
CA ASP A 3 -9.14 -9.24 24.34
C ASP A 3 -9.26 -8.42 23.05
N HIS A 4 -10.43 -7.86 22.76
CA HIS A 4 -10.61 -7.04 21.57
C HIS A 4 -11.63 -5.91 21.73
N VAL A 5 -11.47 -4.88 20.92
CA VAL A 5 -12.38 -3.74 20.77
C VAL A 5 -12.84 -3.62 19.32
N LEU A 6 -14.11 -3.24 19.13
CA LEU A 6 -14.61 -2.80 17.84
C LEU A 6 -14.56 -1.27 17.79
N LEU A 7 -13.77 -0.74 16.87
CA LEU A 7 -13.63 0.70 16.65
C LEU A 7 -14.27 1.07 15.32
N GLN A 8 -15.41 1.76 15.37
CA GLN A 8 -16.02 2.37 14.20
C GLN A 8 -15.47 3.78 14.00
N VAL A 9 -14.97 4.07 12.79
CA VAL A 9 -14.35 5.34 12.43
C VAL A 9 -15.04 5.90 11.19
N ALA A 10 -15.34 7.20 11.21
CA ALA A 10 -15.99 7.85 10.08
C ALA A 10 -15.05 7.88 8.86
N ALA A 11 -15.62 7.80 7.65
CA ALA A 11 -14.86 7.71 6.42
C ALA A 11 -13.98 8.93 6.14
N GLY A 12 -14.36 10.10 6.67
CA GLY A 12 -13.61 11.35 6.52
C GLY A 12 -12.43 11.52 7.46
N GLU A 13 -12.22 10.60 8.42
CA GLU A 13 -11.11 10.70 9.36
C GLU A 13 -9.77 10.44 8.68
N ASN A 14 -8.72 11.11 9.16
CA ASN A 14 -7.36 10.88 8.70
C ASN A 14 -6.90 9.47 9.12
N TRP A 15 -6.37 8.71 8.15
CA TRP A 15 -5.91 7.35 8.40
C TRP A 15 -4.79 7.29 9.44
N HIS A 16 -3.74 8.10 9.27
CA HIS A 16 -2.58 8.03 10.14
C HIS A 16 -2.93 8.43 11.58
N ASP A 17 -3.73 9.48 11.75
CA ASP A 17 -4.20 9.92 13.07
C ASP A 17 -5.04 8.82 13.74
N THR A 18 -5.85 8.09 12.97
CA THR A 18 -6.57 6.91 13.45
C THR A 18 -5.62 5.82 13.94
N VAL A 19 -4.55 5.52 13.20
CA VAL A 19 -3.53 4.55 13.63
C VAL A 19 -2.87 5.00 14.93
N LEU A 20 -2.42 6.26 15.02
CA LEU A 20 -1.81 6.80 16.23
C LEU A 20 -2.75 6.75 17.43
N TYR A 21 -4.03 7.06 17.23
CA TYR A 21 -5.05 6.94 18.25
C TYR A 21 -5.17 5.49 18.77
N THR A 22 -5.21 4.50 17.87
CA THR A 22 -5.28 3.08 18.29
C THR A 22 -4.04 2.65 19.07
N VAL A 23 -2.85 3.06 18.62
CA VAL A 23 -1.60 2.72 19.29
C VAL A 23 -1.53 3.37 20.68
N GLN A 24 -1.90 4.64 20.81
CA GLN A 24 -1.96 5.37 22.09
C GLN A 24 -2.94 4.72 23.08
N ARG A 25 -4.03 4.12 22.58
CA ARG A 25 -5.01 3.39 23.38
C ARG A 25 -4.55 1.99 23.79
N GLY A 26 -3.41 1.51 23.30
CA GLY A 26 -2.97 0.14 23.54
C GLY A 26 -3.68 -0.88 22.65
N TRP A 27 -4.24 -0.47 21.51
CA TRP A 27 -5.02 -1.34 20.62
C TRP A 27 -4.20 -1.74 19.39
N GLY A 28 -3.86 -3.03 19.31
CA GLY A 28 -3.03 -3.60 18.25
C GLY A 28 -3.83 -4.08 17.04
N GLY A 29 -3.23 -3.90 15.87
CA GLY A 29 -3.75 -4.36 14.57
C GLY A 29 -3.32 -3.45 13.42
N LEU A 30 -3.22 -2.13 13.67
CA LEU A 30 -2.99 -1.14 12.62
C LEU A 30 -1.56 -0.56 12.58
N GLN A 31 -0.71 -0.86 13.57
CA GLN A 31 0.61 -0.22 13.73
C GLN A 31 1.53 -0.35 12.50
N ASN A 32 1.45 -1.45 11.75
CA ASN A 32 2.23 -1.66 10.52
C ASN A 32 1.79 -0.74 9.37
N LEU A 33 0.60 -0.14 9.46
CA LEU A 33 -0.01 0.75 8.48
C LEU A 33 0.19 2.24 8.82
N SER A 34 1.10 2.53 9.75
CA SER A 34 1.45 3.89 10.16
C SER A 34 1.98 4.72 8.99
N LEU A 35 1.66 6.03 8.99
CA LEU A 35 2.10 7.02 8.00
C LEU A 35 1.66 6.69 6.55
N ILE A 36 0.60 5.90 6.37
CA ILE A 36 -0.11 5.84 5.09
C ILE A 36 -0.98 7.11 4.99
N PRO A 37 -0.86 7.91 3.91
CA PRO A 37 -1.68 9.09 3.73
C PRO A 37 -3.12 8.72 3.33
N GLY A 38 -4.04 9.66 3.51
CA GLY A 38 -5.42 9.55 3.05
C GLY A 38 -6.42 9.38 4.18
N LEU A 39 -7.63 8.99 3.79
CA LEU A 39 -8.78 8.92 4.68
C LEU A 39 -9.17 7.47 4.97
N VAL A 40 -9.80 7.24 6.12
CA VAL A 40 -10.30 5.92 6.52
C VAL A 40 -11.25 5.33 5.48
N GLY A 41 -12.11 6.14 4.86
CA GLY A 41 -13.04 5.67 3.82
C GLY A 41 -12.36 5.20 2.53
N ALA A 42 -11.16 5.71 2.23
CA ALA A 42 -10.40 5.29 1.06
C ALA A 42 -9.60 4.01 1.32
N ALA A 43 -9.31 3.69 2.58
CA ALA A 43 -8.46 2.59 2.97
C ALA A 43 -8.99 1.20 2.49
N PRO A 44 -10.29 0.88 2.59
CA PRO A 44 -10.84 -0.38 2.07
C PRO A 44 -10.83 -0.49 0.55
N VAL A 45 -10.90 0.64 -0.17
CA VAL A 45 -11.05 0.63 -1.65
C VAL A 45 -9.92 -0.14 -2.33
N GLN A 46 -8.70 -0.01 -1.82
CA GLN A 46 -7.54 -0.73 -2.33
C GLN A 46 -6.94 -1.69 -1.31
N ASN A 47 -7.65 -2.04 -0.24
CA ASN A 47 -7.11 -2.85 0.85
C ASN A 47 -5.68 -2.42 1.23
N ILE A 48 -5.53 -1.19 1.73
CA ILE A 48 -4.19 -0.62 1.98
C ILE A 48 -3.32 -1.58 2.79
N GLY A 49 -2.06 -1.67 2.44
CA GLY A 49 -1.15 -2.61 3.10
C GLY A 49 0.28 -2.15 3.09
N ALA A 50 0.98 -2.39 4.19
CA ALA A 50 2.39 -2.10 4.33
C ALA A 50 2.99 -3.04 5.37
N TYR A 51 4.27 -3.37 5.18
CA TYR A 51 5.04 -4.14 6.13
C TYR A 51 4.38 -5.46 6.59
N GLY A 52 3.86 -6.22 5.63
CA GLY A 52 3.30 -7.55 5.86
C GLY A 52 1.92 -7.57 6.52
N VAL A 53 1.24 -6.43 6.59
CA VAL A 53 -0.14 -6.28 7.08
C VAL A 53 -0.97 -5.57 6.02
N GLU A 54 -2.23 -5.96 5.88
CA GLU A 54 -3.25 -5.31 5.07
C GLU A 54 -4.42 -4.87 5.94
N LEU A 55 -5.23 -3.92 5.46
CA LEU A 55 -6.40 -3.44 6.18
C LEU A 55 -7.37 -4.58 6.50
N ALA A 56 -7.53 -5.53 5.57
CA ALA A 56 -8.36 -6.72 5.74
C ALA A 56 -8.04 -7.51 7.03
N ASP A 57 -6.78 -7.53 7.48
CA ASP A 57 -6.34 -8.28 8.67
C ASP A 57 -7.01 -7.80 9.97
N SER A 58 -7.42 -6.53 10.02
CA SER A 58 -8.09 -5.91 11.18
C SER A 58 -9.52 -5.45 10.86
N PHE A 59 -10.02 -5.75 9.67
CA PHE A 59 -11.34 -5.31 9.21
C PHE A 59 -12.46 -6.17 9.80
N ASP A 60 -13.52 -5.52 10.26
CA ASP A 60 -14.75 -6.20 10.69
C ASP A 60 -15.88 -5.97 9.68
N SER A 61 -16.23 -4.70 9.46
CA SER A 61 -17.36 -4.29 8.61
C SER A 61 -17.23 -2.84 8.16
N LEU A 62 -18.02 -2.41 7.18
CA LEU A 62 -18.16 -0.99 6.82
C LEU A 62 -19.59 -0.63 6.48
N ARG A 63 -19.93 0.65 6.56
CA ARG A 63 -21.20 1.19 6.08
C ARG A 63 -21.01 1.80 4.69
N PHE A 64 -21.83 1.39 3.74
CA PHE A 64 -21.81 1.84 2.35
C PHE A 64 -23.16 2.42 1.96
N PHE A 65 -23.18 3.64 1.45
CA PHE A 65 -24.36 4.26 0.86
C PHE A 65 -24.37 4.03 -0.65
N SER A 66 -25.44 3.43 -1.17
CA SER A 66 -25.63 3.13 -2.59
C SER A 66 -26.33 4.28 -3.31
N TRP A 67 -25.75 4.78 -4.41
CA TRP A 67 -26.40 5.80 -5.24
C TRP A 67 -27.65 5.25 -5.93
N ASP A 68 -27.60 3.99 -6.36
CA ASP A 68 -28.65 3.36 -7.16
C ASP A 68 -29.93 3.12 -6.34
N THR A 69 -29.79 2.84 -5.04
CA THR A 69 -30.94 2.52 -4.16
C THR A 69 -31.24 3.59 -3.12
N GLY A 70 -30.32 4.51 -2.83
CA GLY A 70 -30.46 5.48 -1.74
C GLY A 70 -30.39 4.85 -0.34
N GLU A 71 -29.93 3.60 -0.23
CA GLU A 71 -29.89 2.85 1.02
C GLU A 71 -28.47 2.77 1.59
N ILE A 72 -28.39 2.67 2.92
CA ILE A 72 -27.15 2.35 3.63
C ILE A 72 -27.13 0.86 3.94
N ARG A 73 -26.07 0.18 3.50
CA ARG A 73 -25.84 -1.24 3.76
C ARG A 73 -24.59 -1.41 4.61
N THR A 74 -24.58 -2.42 5.47
CA THR A 74 -23.37 -2.87 6.14
C THR A 74 -22.75 -3.99 5.30
N LEU A 75 -21.50 -3.80 4.88
CA LEU A 75 -20.72 -4.81 4.15
C LEU A 75 -19.76 -5.49 5.11
N SER A 76 -19.80 -6.81 5.12
CA SER A 76 -18.87 -7.66 5.88
C SER A 76 -17.53 -7.82 5.15
N HIS A 77 -16.58 -8.50 5.79
CA HIS A 77 -15.31 -8.86 5.17
C HIS A 77 -15.52 -9.65 3.87
N ALA A 78 -16.47 -10.58 3.85
CA ALA A 78 -16.76 -11.39 2.66
C ALA A 78 -17.33 -10.54 1.51
N ASP A 79 -18.23 -9.60 1.83
CA ASP A 79 -18.85 -8.73 0.83
C ASP A 79 -17.84 -7.78 0.16
N CYS A 80 -16.80 -7.38 0.89
CA CYS A 80 -15.77 -6.47 0.38
C CYS A 80 -14.81 -7.13 -0.62
N ALA A 81 -14.75 -8.46 -0.64
CA ALA A 81 -13.89 -9.25 -1.55
C ALA A 81 -12.45 -8.71 -1.65
N PHE A 82 -11.81 -8.48 -0.49
CA PHE A 82 -10.46 -7.93 -0.45
C PHE A 82 -9.43 -8.84 -1.15
N GLY A 83 -8.53 -8.21 -1.89
CA GLY A 83 -7.36 -8.83 -2.48
C GLY A 83 -6.14 -7.91 -2.41
N TYR A 84 -5.03 -8.34 -3.00
CA TYR A 84 -3.81 -7.52 -3.02
C TYR A 84 -4.03 -6.24 -3.84
N ARG A 85 -4.04 -5.10 -3.15
CA ARG A 85 -4.35 -3.78 -3.73
C ARG A 85 -5.72 -3.70 -4.41
N ASP A 86 -6.66 -4.51 -3.97
CA ASP A 86 -7.96 -4.67 -4.63
C ASP A 86 -9.12 -4.91 -3.66
N SER A 87 -10.33 -4.61 -4.14
CA SER A 87 -11.59 -4.87 -3.46
C SER A 87 -12.77 -4.75 -4.43
N VAL A 88 -13.96 -5.12 -3.96
CA VAL A 88 -15.21 -4.92 -4.71
C VAL A 88 -15.42 -3.45 -5.14
N PHE A 89 -14.86 -2.48 -4.41
CA PHE A 89 -14.99 -1.04 -4.72
C PHE A 89 -14.14 -0.59 -5.91
N LYS A 90 -13.18 -1.41 -6.36
CA LYS A 90 -12.44 -1.21 -7.61
C LYS A 90 -13.04 -1.97 -8.79
N GLY A 91 -13.98 -2.88 -8.51
CA GLY A 91 -14.74 -3.66 -9.49
C GLY A 91 -16.25 -3.34 -9.44
N ALA A 92 -17.05 -4.30 -8.98
CA ALA A 92 -18.51 -4.25 -9.07
C ALA A 92 -19.18 -3.01 -8.41
N LEU A 93 -18.58 -2.45 -7.35
CA LEU A 93 -19.09 -1.26 -6.66
C LEU A 93 -18.36 0.04 -7.05
N LYS A 94 -17.50 0.01 -8.07
CA LYS A 94 -16.79 1.21 -8.54
C LYS A 94 -17.77 2.28 -9.02
N GLY A 95 -17.75 3.45 -8.37
CA GLY A 95 -18.63 4.56 -8.70
C GLY A 95 -20.10 4.35 -8.32
N LYS A 96 -20.43 3.33 -7.52
CA LYS A 96 -21.81 2.96 -7.14
C LYS A 96 -22.26 3.48 -5.79
N GLY A 97 -21.37 4.08 -5.02
CA GLY A 97 -21.70 4.60 -3.72
C GLY A 97 -20.54 5.31 -3.03
N VAL A 98 -20.69 5.49 -1.72
CA VAL A 98 -19.66 6.04 -0.83
C VAL A 98 -19.59 5.22 0.46
N ILE A 99 -18.36 4.99 0.92
CA ILE A 99 -18.11 4.40 2.25
C ILE A 99 -18.33 5.51 3.29
N LEU A 100 -19.15 5.25 4.30
CA LEU A 100 -19.52 6.20 5.36
C LEU A 100 -18.70 6.02 6.63
N SER A 101 -18.42 4.77 7.00
CA SER A 101 -17.60 4.41 8.15
C SER A 101 -17.00 3.03 7.98
N VAL A 102 -15.89 2.78 8.66
CA VAL A 102 -15.20 1.48 8.71
C VAL A 102 -15.08 1.05 10.16
N THR A 103 -15.38 -0.22 10.43
CA THR A 103 -15.25 -0.85 11.74
C THR A 103 -14.04 -1.77 11.72
N PHE A 104 -13.14 -1.57 12.67
CA PHE A 104 -11.97 -2.42 12.89
C PHE A 104 -12.14 -3.27 14.13
N LYS A 105 -11.69 -4.52 14.07
CA LYS A 105 -11.55 -5.41 15.22
C LYS A 105 -10.08 -5.43 15.64
N LEU A 106 -9.81 -4.81 16.78
CA LEU A 106 -8.45 -4.58 17.28
C LEU A 106 -8.21 -5.35 18.57
N SER A 107 -7.01 -5.88 18.73
CA SER A 107 -6.59 -6.58 19.95
C SER A 107 -6.30 -5.57 21.07
N THR A 108 -6.75 -5.82 22.29
CA THR A 108 -6.45 -5.00 23.48
C THR A 108 -5.30 -5.57 24.30
N GLN A 109 -5.02 -6.86 24.14
CA GLN A 109 -3.94 -7.62 24.78
C GLN A 109 -3.42 -8.67 23.80
N HIS A 110 -2.29 -9.34 24.14
CA HIS A 110 -1.73 -10.45 23.36
C HIS A 110 -1.60 -10.17 21.85
N HIS A 111 -1.08 -8.99 21.50
CA HIS A 111 -1.02 -8.53 20.13
C HIS A 111 -0.22 -9.46 19.20
N ALA A 112 -0.77 -9.77 18.03
CA ALA A 112 -0.05 -10.45 16.97
C ALA A 112 0.93 -9.48 16.28
N LEU A 113 2.17 -9.42 16.76
CA LEU A 113 3.19 -8.51 16.24
C LEU A 113 3.80 -9.03 14.94
N LYS A 114 3.68 -8.26 13.85
CA LYS A 114 4.25 -8.58 12.55
C LYS A 114 5.52 -7.76 12.31
N THR A 115 6.67 -8.38 12.49
CA THR A 115 7.98 -7.71 12.34
C THR A 115 8.84 -8.29 11.20
N SER A 116 8.45 -9.44 10.66
CA SER A 116 9.27 -10.21 9.69
C SER A 116 9.35 -9.58 8.29
N TYR A 117 8.60 -8.51 8.02
CA TYR A 117 8.56 -7.90 6.69
C TYR A 117 9.36 -6.59 6.63
N GLY A 118 10.28 -6.52 5.68
CA GLY A 118 11.10 -5.33 5.44
C GLY A 118 12.13 -5.09 6.55
N ALA A 119 12.46 -3.83 6.78
CA ALA A 119 13.53 -3.40 7.69
C ALA A 119 13.06 -3.17 9.13
N ILE A 120 11.89 -3.69 9.54
CA ILE A 120 11.35 -3.42 10.89
C ILE A 120 12.27 -4.00 11.97
N GLN A 121 12.69 -5.26 11.82
CA GLN A 121 13.59 -5.91 12.79
C GLN A 121 14.93 -5.18 12.89
N ASP A 122 15.49 -4.77 11.76
CA ASP A 122 16.75 -4.01 11.71
C ASP A 122 16.62 -2.65 12.41
N GLU A 123 15.52 -1.92 12.17
CA GLU A 123 15.25 -0.62 12.79
C GLU A 123 15.03 -0.76 14.30
N LEU A 124 14.30 -1.79 14.75
CA LEU A 124 14.11 -2.08 16.17
C LEU A 124 15.44 -2.43 16.85
N ALA A 125 16.25 -3.28 16.21
CA ALA A 125 17.57 -3.66 16.71
C ALA A 125 18.53 -2.46 16.80
N ALA A 126 18.54 -1.59 15.79
CA ALA A 126 19.34 -0.37 15.77
C ALA A 126 18.96 0.61 16.91
N ARG A 127 17.70 0.58 17.36
CA ARG A 127 17.20 1.38 18.49
C ARG A 127 17.32 0.69 19.85
N GLY A 128 17.71 -0.58 19.90
CA GLY A 128 17.70 -1.37 21.12
C GLY A 128 16.29 -1.54 21.72
N GLN A 129 15.25 -1.57 20.89
CA GLN A 129 13.86 -1.66 21.32
C GLN A 129 13.29 -3.06 21.08
N GLU A 130 12.53 -3.57 22.04
CA GLU A 130 11.73 -4.77 21.85
C GLU A 130 10.48 -4.46 21.01
N ALA A 131 9.90 -5.51 20.39
CA ALA A 131 8.71 -5.38 19.58
C ALA A 131 7.48 -5.12 20.46
N SER A 132 6.80 -4.02 20.19
CA SER A 132 5.49 -3.65 20.74
C SER A 132 4.71 -2.91 19.66
N ILE A 133 3.40 -2.70 19.86
CA ILE A 133 2.61 -1.92 18.91
C ILE A 133 3.13 -0.48 18.74
N GLN A 134 3.67 0.10 19.81
CA GLN A 134 4.27 1.44 19.82
C GLN A 134 5.58 1.46 19.03
N THR A 135 6.53 0.59 19.39
CA THR A 135 7.87 0.58 18.77
C THR A 135 7.81 0.15 17.30
N ILE A 136 6.87 -0.72 16.92
CA ILE A 136 6.62 -1.05 15.51
C ILE A 136 6.06 0.15 14.74
N SER A 137 5.10 0.89 15.31
CA SER A 137 4.57 2.10 14.66
C SER A 137 5.69 3.12 14.43
N GLU A 138 6.52 3.38 15.45
CA GLU A 138 7.65 4.30 15.38
C GLU A 138 8.72 3.87 14.35
N ALA A 139 9.05 2.57 14.32
CA ALA A 139 9.96 2.01 13.33
C ALA A 139 9.42 2.17 11.90
N VAL A 140 8.13 1.85 11.69
CA VAL A 140 7.47 2.01 10.39
C VAL A 140 7.48 3.47 9.94
N ILE A 141 7.15 4.42 10.83
CA ILE A 141 7.17 5.85 10.52
C ILE A 141 8.57 6.27 10.04
N ALA A 142 9.63 5.90 10.76
CA ALA A 142 10.99 6.28 10.39
C ALA A 142 11.48 5.63 9.09
N ILE A 143 11.18 4.34 8.88
CA ILE A 143 11.51 3.66 7.61
C ILE A 143 10.79 4.34 6.43
N ARG A 144 9.54 4.76 6.63
CA ARG A 144 8.78 5.46 5.57
C ARG A 144 9.35 6.84 5.29
N GLN A 145 9.64 7.64 6.32
CA GLN A 145 10.21 8.99 6.17
C GLN A 145 11.59 8.98 5.51
N SER A 146 12.40 7.95 5.73
CA SER A 146 13.72 7.82 5.08
C SER A 146 13.67 7.45 3.60
N LYS A 147 12.54 6.92 3.09
CA LYS A 147 12.43 6.37 1.72
C LYS A 147 11.40 7.06 0.84
N LEU A 148 10.32 7.56 1.45
CA LEU A 148 9.18 8.12 0.73
C LEU A 148 9.25 9.65 0.79
N PRO A 149 9.19 10.34 -0.36
CA PRO A 149 9.13 11.78 -0.38
C PRO A 149 7.80 12.27 0.20
N ASP A 150 7.85 13.28 1.07
CA ASP A 150 6.64 13.94 1.57
C ASP A 150 5.88 14.56 0.38
N PRO A 151 4.63 14.15 0.11
CA PRO A 151 3.83 14.70 -0.98
C PRO A 151 3.63 16.22 -0.91
N LYS A 152 3.74 16.84 0.28
CA LYS A 152 3.68 18.30 0.46
C LYS A 152 4.94 19.01 -0.03
N VAL A 153 6.08 18.31 -0.04
CA VAL A 153 7.38 18.84 -0.50
C VAL A 153 7.60 18.50 -1.96
N LEU A 154 7.31 17.26 -2.35
CA LEU A 154 7.49 16.75 -3.70
C LEU A 154 6.25 15.94 -4.10
N GLY A 155 5.43 16.52 -4.98
CA GLY A 155 4.13 15.95 -5.34
C GLY A 155 4.26 14.52 -5.84
N ASN A 156 3.60 13.58 -5.17
CA ASN A 156 3.59 12.17 -5.50
C ASN A 156 2.35 11.48 -4.91
N SER A 157 2.08 10.26 -5.35
CA SER A 157 0.95 9.44 -4.90
C SER A 157 1.42 8.11 -4.28
N GLY A 158 2.61 8.10 -3.67
CA GLY A 158 3.26 6.88 -3.20
C GLY A 158 3.76 6.00 -4.34
N SER A 159 3.76 4.67 -4.11
CA SER A 159 4.09 3.70 -5.16
C SER A 159 3.11 3.84 -6.32
N PHE A 160 3.63 4.13 -7.51
CA PHE A 160 2.80 4.35 -8.68
C PHE A 160 2.33 3.04 -9.33
N PHE A 161 3.12 1.97 -9.19
CA PHE A 161 2.84 0.65 -9.76
C PHE A 161 2.70 -0.41 -8.66
N LYS A 162 1.85 -1.41 -8.93
CA LYS A 162 1.76 -2.62 -8.11
C LYS A 162 2.98 -3.51 -8.36
N ASN A 163 3.34 -4.31 -7.35
CA ASN A 163 4.23 -5.46 -7.54
C ASN A 163 3.51 -6.57 -8.33
N PRO A 164 4.02 -6.99 -9.50
CA PRO A 164 3.37 -8.02 -10.30
C PRO A 164 3.56 -9.40 -9.66
N ALA A 165 2.53 -10.24 -9.77
CA ALA A 165 2.59 -11.67 -9.47
C ALA A 165 2.73 -12.43 -10.80
N LEU A 166 3.80 -13.22 -10.93
CA LEU A 166 4.19 -13.85 -12.19
C LEU A 166 4.26 -15.38 -12.02
N PRO A 167 4.04 -16.16 -13.10
CA PRO A 167 4.30 -17.59 -13.09
C PRO A 167 5.75 -17.91 -12.71
N ALA A 168 5.96 -19.01 -11.98
CA ALA A 168 7.30 -19.40 -11.51
C ALA A 168 8.32 -19.57 -12.65
N GLU A 169 7.89 -20.07 -13.81
CA GLU A 169 8.75 -20.22 -14.99
C GLU A 169 9.28 -18.86 -15.50
N GLN A 170 8.41 -17.85 -15.57
CA GLN A 170 8.81 -16.51 -15.98
C GLN A 170 9.81 -15.91 -15.00
N VAL A 171 9.57 -16.07 -13.69
CA VAL A 171 10.48 -15.59 -12.65
C VAL A 171 11.84 -16.29 -12.73
N ALA A 172 11.86 -17.60 -12.96
CA ALA A 172 13.12 -18.34 -13.16
C ALA A 172 13.93 -17.80 -14.35
N GLY A 173 13.27 -17.48 -15.47
CA GLY A 173 13.91 -16.88 -16.65
C GLY A 173 14.46 -15.47 -16.41
N ILE A 174 13.81 -14.68 -15.54
CA ILE A 174 14.34 -13.37 -15.11
C ILE A 174 15.52 -13.58 -14.13
N ALA A 175 15.36 -14.43 -13.12
CA ALA A 175 16.34 -14.68 -12.08
C ALA A 175 17.66 -15.28 -12.62
N ALA A 176 17.60 -16.09 -13.68
CA ALA A 176 18.79 -16.62 -14.35
C ALA A 176 19.70 -15.51 -14.91
N ARG A 177 19.09 -14.41 -15.39
CA ARG A 177 19.81 -13.21 -15.88
C ARG A 177 20.07 -12.20 -14.76
N HIS A 178 19.27 -12.25 -13.70
CA HIS A 178 19.31 -11.33 -12.58
C HIS A 178 19.19 -12.05 -11.22
N PRO A 179 20.29 -12.64 -10.71
CA PRO A 179 20.24 -13.47 -9.50
C PRO A 179 19.79 -12.75 -8.23
N GLN A 180 19.85 -11.41 -8.21
CA GLN A 180 19.46 -10.58 -7.07
C GLN A 180 17.97 -10.19 -7.08
N LEU A 181 17.17 -10.71 -8.03
CA LEU A 181 15.74 -10.41 -8.12
C LEU A 181 15.02 -10.77 -6.80
N PRO A 182 14.38 -9.80 -6.11
CA PRO A 182 13.57 -10.10 -4.93
C PRO A 182 12.32 -10.89 -5.32
N GLN A 183 12.12 -12.03 -4.66
CA GLN A 183 11.05 -12.98 -4.93
C GLN A 183 10.24 -13.23 -3.66
N TYR A 184 8.92 -13.14 -3.78
CA TYR A 184 7.98 -13.39 -2.69
C TYR A 184 6.98 -14.45 -3.17
N PRO A 185 7.23 -15.75 -2.89
CA PRO A 185 6.32 -16.83 -3.25
C PRO A 185 4.92 -16.60 -2.69
N GLN A 186 3.89 -16.89 -3.49
CA GLN A 186 2.48 -16.78 -3.10
C GLN A 186 1.84 -18.19 -2.95
N PRO A 187 0.76 -18.35 -2.17
CA PRO A 187 0.12 -19.64 -1.97
C PRO A 187 -0.44 -20.30 -3.24
N ASP A 188 -0.78 -19.52 -4.26
CA ASP A 188 -1.31 -19.99 -5.55
C ASP A 188 -0.21 -20.47 -6.52
N GLY A 189 1.06 -20.48 -6.09
CA GLY A 189 2.21 -20.87 -6.89
C GLY A 189 2.78 -19.76 -7.77
N THR A 190 2.15 -18.58 -7.81
CA THR A 190 2.76 -17.40 -8.42
C THR A 190 3.86 -16.85 -7.51
N ILE A 191 4.76 -16.05 -8.09
CA ILE A 191 5.81 -15.36 -7.35
C ILE A 191 5.63 -13.87 -7.57
N LYS A 192 5.42 -13.14 -6.49
CA LYS A 192 5.38 -11.68 -6.50
C LYS A 192 6.81 -11.16 -6.57
N VAL A 193 7.07 -10.23 -7.50
CA VAL A 193 8.39 -9.62 -7.69
C VAL A 193 8.34 -8.12 -7.39
N ALA A 194 9.45 -7.55 -6.93
CA ALA A 194 9.50 -6.14 -6.56
C ALA A 194 9.53 -5.23 -7.81
N ALA A 195 8.44 -4.52 -8.10
CA ALA A 195 8.36 -3.60 -9.23
C ALA A 195 9.41 -2.49 -9.17
N GLY A 196 9.70 -1.98 -7.96
CA GLY A 196 10.76 -0.98 -7.77
C GLY A 196 12.14 -1.48 -8.20
N TRP A 197 12.43 -2.76 -7.93
CA TRP A 197 13.68 -3.37 -8.38
C TRP A 197 13.71 -3.45 -9.92
N LEU A 198 12.62 -3.88 -10.57
CA LEU A 198 12.54 -3.91 -12.03
C LEU A 198 12.74 -2.51 -12.65
N ILE A 199 12.10 -1.48 -12.10
CA ILE A 199 12.22 -0.09 -12.56
C ILE A 199 13.65 0.44 -12.37
N GLU A 200 14.28 0.13 -11.23
CA GLU A 200 15.67 0.49 -10.97
C GLU A 200 16.63 -0.17 -11.96
N GLN A 201 16.47 -1.47 -12.21
CA GLN A 201 17.29 -2.21 -13.17
C GLN A 201 17.02 -1.81 -14.63
N ALA A 202 15.86 -1.24 -14.92
CA ALA A 202 15.55 -0.58 -16.19
C ALA A 202 16.11 0.86 -16.28
N GLY A 203 16.89 1.30 -15.30
CA GLY A 203 17.60 2.59 -15.32
C GLY A 203 16.70 3.80 -15.08
N TRP A 204 15.53 3.60 -14.46
CA TRP A 204 14.55 4.69 -14.24
C TRP A 204 14.65 5.35 -12.88
N LYS A 205 15.31 4.73 -11.88
CA LYS A 205 15.47 5.33 -10.55
C LYS A 205 16.21 6.66 -10.63
N GLY A 206 15.60 7.73 -10.11
CA GLY A 206 16.13 9.10 -10.20
C GLY A 206 16.06 9.75 -11.59
N LYS A 207 15.59 9.03 -12.63
CA LYS A 207 15.50 9.56 -13.99
C LYS A 207 14.37 10.57 -14.09
N ARG A 208 14.65 11.72 -14.70
CA ARG A 208 13.74 12.85 -14.87
C ARG A 208 13.62 13.22 -16.35
N VAL A 209 12.40 13.54 -16.77
CA VAL A 209 12.11 14.14 -18.09
C VAL A 209 11.17 15.32 -17.90
N GLY A 210 11.65 16.52 -18.20
CA GLY A 210 10.92 17.76 -17.90
C GLY A 210 10.68 17.88 -16.38
N GLN A 211 9.41 18.04 -15.98
CA GLN A 211 9.01 18.19 -14.58
C GLN A 211 8.58 16.89 -13.90
N VAL A 212 8.71 15.74 -14.57
CA VAL A 212 8.33 14.42 -14.04
C VAL A 212 9.55 13.52 -13.91
N GLY A 213 9.62 12.71 -12.87
CA GLY A 213 10.63 11.66 -12.76
C GLY A 213 10.22 10.50 -11.86
N MET A 214 11.07 9.50 -11.76
CA MET A 214 11.03 8.54 -10.64
C MET A 214 11.93 9.03 -9.51
N HIS A 215 11.53 8.80 -8.27
CA HIS A 215 12.27 9.27 -7.10
C HIS A 215 13.67 8.63 -7.00
N ALA A 216 14.65 9.40 -6.53
CA ALA A 216 16.05 8.95 -6.47
C ALA A 216 16.30 7.84 -5.44
N GLN A 217 15.53 7.83 -4.33
CA GLN A 217 15.66 6.82 -3.28
C GLN A 217 14.64 5.68 -3.41
N GLN A 218 13.55 5.89 -4.17
CA GLN A 218 12.48 4.91 -4.30
C GLN A 218 11.94 4.85 -5.73
N ALA A 219 12.37 3.84 -6.49
CA ALA A 219 12.08 3.70 -7.90
C ALA A 219 10.58 3.46 -8.21
N LEU A 220 9.75 3.06 -7.25
CA LEU A 220 8.30 2.96 -7.45
C LEU A 220 7.57 4.31 -7.45
N VAL A 221 8.18 5.37 -6.91
CA VAL A 221 7.49 6.64 -6.67
C VAL A 221 7.71 7.57 -7.85
N LEU A 222 6.64 7.87 -8.58
CA LEU A 222 6.62 8.88 -9.63
C LEU A 222 6.37 10.25 -8.99
N VAL A 223 7.21 11.23 -9.33
CA VAL A 223 7.27 12.53 -8.68
C VAL A 223 7.06 13.67 -9.67
N ASN A 224 6.37 14.71 -9.19
CA ASN A 224 6.18 16.00 -9.85
C ASN A 224 7.11 17.04 -9.22
N TYR A 225 8.12 17.49 -9.97
CA TYR A 225 9.06 18.54 -9.56
C TYR A 225 8.47 19.97 -9.67
N GLY A 226 7.17 20.08 -9.88
CA GLY A 226 6.41 21.33 -9.99
C GLY A 226 5.98 21.61 -11.44
N GLY A 227 4.71 21.95 -11.64
CA GLY A 227 4.18 22.37 -12.94
C GLY A 227 3.86 21.25 -13.94
N ALA A 228 4.08 19.96 -13.60
CA ALA A 228 3.66 18.86 -14.46
C ALA A 228 2.13 18.66 -14.42
N ASN A 229 1.55 18.29 -15.55
CA ASN A 229 0.14 17.93 -15.69
C ASN A 229 -0.10 16.40 -15.76
N GLY A 230 -1.36 15.98 -15.66
CA GLY A 230 -1.76 14.56 -15.69
C GLY A 230 -1.22 13.78 -16.91
N PRO A 231 -1.44 14.27 -18.15
CA PRO A 231 -0.88 13.65 -19.34
C PRO A 231 0.65 13.48 -19.34
N GLU A 232 1.41 14.46 -18.83
CA GLU A 232 2.86 14.36 -18.71
C GLU A 232 3.29 13.28 -17.71
N LEU A 233 2.61 13.22 -16.56
CA LEU A 233 2.82 12.17 -15.54
C LEU A 233 2.54 10.79 -16.14
N TRP A 234 1.43 10.65 -16.85
CA TRP A 234 1.04 9.39 -17.48
C TRP A 234 1.99 8.97 -18.60
N ALA A 235 2.40 9.90 -19.47
CA ALA A 235 3.38 9.62 -20.52
C ALA A 235 4.75 9.20 -19.94
N HIS A 236 5.14 9.68 -18.76
CA HIS A 236 6.34 9.21 -18.07
C HIS A 236 6.14 7.79 -17.52
N ALA A 237 5.00 7.50 -16.90
CA ALA A 237 4.66 6.16 -16.42
C ALA A 237 4.66 5.12 -17.56
N GLN A 238 4.10 5.46 -18.73
CA GLN A 238 4.10 4.59 -19.90
C GLN A 238 5.50 4.27 -20.43
N ARG A 239 6.43 5.24 -20.37
CA ARG A 239 7.85 5.00 -20.72
C ARG A 239 8.51 4.02 -19.76
N VAL A 240 8.22 4.12 -18.46
CA VAL A 240 8.69 3.15 -17.46
C VAL A 240 8.11 1.76 -17.74
N GLN A 241 6.80 1.65 -17.98
CA GLN A 241 6.14 0.38 -18.33
C GLN A 241 6.78 -0.26 -19.58
N ALA A 242 7.02 0.53 -20.63
CA ALA A 242 7.62 0.06 -21.87
C ALA A 242 9.04 -0.50 -21.64
N SER A 243 9.90 0.21 -20.90
CA SER A 243 11.25 -0.29 -20.62
C SER A 243 11.26 -1.55 -19.74
N VAL A 244 10.39 -1.64 -18.73
CA VAL A 244 10.29 -2.84 -17.90
C VAL A 244 9.77 -4.03 -18.70
N PHE A 245 8.81 -3.80 -19.60
CA PHE A 245 8.34 -4.84 -20.50
C PHE A 245 9.43 -5.29 -21.49
N GLU A 246 10.15 -4.36 -22.12
CA GLU A 246 11.23 -4.66 -23.07
C GLU A 246 12.34 -5.49 -22.42
N GLN A 247 12.73 -5.16 -21.18
CA GLN A 247 13.85 -5.82 -20.51
C GLN A 247 13.46 -7.14 -19.83
N PHE A 248 12.27 -7.21 -19.23
CA PHE A 248 11.87 -8.34 -18.36
C PHE A 248 10.66 -9.12 -18.89
N GLY A 249 9.95 -8.63 -19.90
CA GLY A 249 8.68 -9.19 -20.34
C GLY A 249 7.56 -9.02 -19.30
N VAL A 250 7.68 -8.03 -18.41
CA VAL A 250 6.76 -7.82 -17.29
C VAL A 250 5.91 -6.58 -17.53
N HIS A 251 4.58 -6.74 -17.49
CA HIS A 251 3.66 -5.61 -17.49
C HIS A 251 3.49 -5.07 -16.08
N LEU A 252 3.78 -3.78 -15.88
CA LEU A 252 3.47 -3.10 -14.63
C LEU A 252 2.07 -2.50 -14.68
N GLU A 253 1.29 -2.75 -13.64
CA GLU A 253 -0.04 -2.14 -13.47
C GLU A 253 0.05 -0.92 -12.56
N PRO A 254 -0.59 0.22 -12.91
CA PRO A 254 -0.72 1.34 -11.99
C PRO A 254 -1.50 0.95 -10.71
N GLU A 255 -1.01 1.40 -9.56
CA GLU A 255 -1.73 1.32 -8.28
C GLU A 255 -2.73 2.49 -8.15
N VAL A 256 -2.38 3.64 -8.74
CA VAL A 256 -3.17 4.87 -8.71
C VAL A 256 -4.43 4.79 -9.57
N ASN A 257 -5.44 5.57 -9.20
CA ASN A 257 -6.60 5.79 -10.07
C ASN A 257 -6.28 6.88 -11.10
N LEU A 258 -6.43 6.55 -12.38
CA LEU A 258 -6.36 7.51 -13.48
C LEU A 258 -7.77 8.05 -13.73
N ILE A 259 -7.92 9.37 -13.64
CA ILE A 259 -9.19 10.08 -13.85
C ILE A 259 -9.00 10.99 -15.07
N GLY A 260 -9.83 10.83 -16.09
CA GLY A 260 -9.75 11.57 -17.36
C GLY A 260 -10.85 11.17 -18.31
#